data_AF-A0A7X8MBA1-F1
#
_entry.id   AF-A0A7X8MBA1-F1
#
_cell.length_a   1.000
_cell.length_b   1.000
_cell.length_c   1.000
_cell.angle_alpha   90.00
_cell.angle_beta   90.00
_cell.angle_gamma   90.00
#
_symmetry.space_group_name_H-M   'P 1'
#
loop_
_entity.id
_entity.type
_entity.pdbx_description
1 polymer ?
#
loop_
_entity_poly.entity_id
_entity_poly.type
_entity_poly.pdbx_seq_one_letter_code
_entity_poly.pdbx_strand_id
1 'polypeptide(L)'
;MKLAARLFLQGPYSASGDTMSTALRNYDLIPKTSPYPEDRRTVDAVPAAVTDWLLLQLRSSATGAVVASRSVLLRKDGRVVNDDAITEEVIIPSLEGEKDYYVVARHRNHVGVMSAAVQALNSTTATDHDFTTGLDKYYGGDGKQLEVGCCGLYCGDANGNSWVNATDYSFVFGYIGFNGYSGSDINLNGWVNATDYNYIYGNIGVNSNIPK
;
A
#
# COMPACT_ATOMS: atom_id res chain seq x y z
N MET A 1 7.02 -15.63 9.03
CA MET A 1 6.22 -16.04 7.86
C MET A 1 6.77 -15.32 6.65
N LYS A 2 7.09 -16.05 5.58
CA LYS A 2 7.69 -15.50 4.38
C LYS A 2 6.64 -15.24 3.30
N LEU A 3 6.65 -14.04 2.74
CA LEU A 3 5.72 -13.60 1.70
C LEU A 3 6.50 -12.85 0.63
N ALA A 4 6.22 -13.13 -0.65
CA ALA A 4 6.60 -12.27 -1.76
C ALA A 4 5.31 -11.67 -2.33
N ALA A 5 5.18 -10.35 -2.25
CA ALA A 5 3.96 -9.66 -2.64
C ALA A 5 4.22 -8.62 -3.73
N ARG A 6 3.21 -8.39 -4.56
CA ARG A 6 3.23 -7.32 -5.56
C ARG A 6 1.89 -6.59 -5.56
N LEU A 7 1.92 -5.26 -5.60
CA LEU A 7 0.75 -4.39 -5.74
C LEU A 7 1.13 -3.04 -6.34
N PHE A 8 0.15 -2.37 -6.93
CA PHE A 8 0.30 -0.99 -7.42
C PHE A 8 -0.61 -0.03 -6.67
N LEU A 9 -0.24 1.25 -6.70
CA LEU A 9 -0.96 2.37 -6.11
C LEU A 9 -1.45 3.27 -7.25
N GLN A 10 -2.76 3.51 -7.37
CA GLN A 10 -3.33 4.27 -8.49
C GLN A 10 -2.72 5.67 -8.67
N GLY A 11 -2.47 6.39 -7.57
CA GLY A 11 -1.97 7.77 -7.62
C GLY A 11 -0.64 7.90 -8.37
N PRO A 12 0.43 7.20 -7.94
CA PRO A 12 1.74 7.29 -8.58
C PRO A 12 1.91 6.41 -9.82
N TYR A 13 0.93 5.56 -10.16
CA TYR A 13 1.06 4.58 -11.25
C TYR A 13 1.05 5.20 -12.65
N SER A 14 1.86 4.63 -13.55
CA SER A 14 1.93 4.95 -14.97
C SER A 14 1.87 3.69 -15.82
N ALA A 15 0.80 3.60 -16.62
CA ALA A 15 0.58 2.53 -17.61
C ALA A 15 1.71 2.41 -18.64
N SER A 16 2.36 3.52 -19.01
CA SER A 16 3.39 3.54 -20.07
C SER A 16 4.63 2.69 -19.75
N GLY A 17 4.84 2.32 -18.48
CA GLY A 17 5.98 1.51 -18.07
C GLY A 17 5.67 0.52 -16.96
N ASP A 18 4.39 0.27 -16.65
CA ASP A 18 3.94 -0.54 -15.51
C ASP A 18 4.70 -0.22 -14.22
N THR A 19 4.87 1.08 -13.94
CA THR A 19 5.68 1.56 -12.80
C THR A 19 4.99 2.69 -12.06
N MET A 20 5.42 2.87 -10.81
CA MET A 20 5.03 3.98 -9.95
C MET A 20 6.13 5.04 -9.87
N SER A 21 5.72 6.28 -9.63
CA SER A 21 6.61 7.39 -9.31
C SER A 21 7.53 7.07 -8.13
N THR A 22 8.76 7.59 -8.19
CA THR A 22 9.75 7.61 -7.09
C THR A 22 10.07 9.04 -6.68
N ALA A 23 9.20 10.01 -7.04
CA ALA A 23 9.44 11.43 -6.83
C ALA A 23 9.71 11.76 -5.35
N LEU A 24 8.91 11.22 -4.41
CA LEU A 24 9.16 11.41 -2.98
C LEU A 24 10.54 10.95 -2.55
N ARG A 25 11.01 9.81 -3.07
CA ARG A 25 12.36 9.35 -2.82
C ARG A 25 13.39 10.30 -3.41
N ASN A 26 13.19 10.76 -4.66
CA ASN A 26 14.15 11.63 -5.36
C ASN A 26 14.25 13.02 -4.74
N TYR A 27 13.23 13.45 -4.00
CA TYR A 27 13.22 14.67 -3.20
C TYR A 27 13.59 14.44 -1.72
N ASP A 28 14.04 13.23 -1.35
CA ASP A 28 14.38 12.84 0.03
C ASP A 28 13.24 13.09 1.05
N LEU A 29 11.98 12.97 0.60
CA LEU A 29 10.80 13.22 1.41
C LEU A 29 10.32 11.99 2.18
N ILE A 30 10.64 10.78 1.72
CA ILE A 30 10.22 9.55 2.41
C ILE A 30 10.96 9.45 3.77
N PRO A 31 10.25 9.34 4.90
CA PRO A 31 10.91 9.23 6.20
C PRO A 31 11.69 7.93 6.29
N LYS A 32 12.86 7.97 6.94
CA LYS A 32 13.67 6.76 7.22
C LYS A 32 13.01 5.81 8.19
N THR A 33 12.15 6.32 9.06
CA THR A 33 11.31 5.52 9.96
C THR A 33 9.92 5.39 9.36
N SER A 34 9.41 4.16 9.33
CA SER A 34 8.06 3.85 8.88
C SER A 34 7.02 4.75 9.57
N PRO A 35 6.03 5.28 8.84
CA PRO A 35 4.94 6.06 9.42
C PRO A 35 3.95 5.19 10.21
N TYR A 36 4.04 3.86 10.12
CA TYR A 36 3.08 2.94 10.72
C TYR A 36 3.44 2.61 12.18
N PRO A 37 2.61 3.01 13.17
CA PRO A 37 2.88 2.73 14.57
C PRO A 37 2.86 1.23 14.93
N GLU A 38 2.17 0.40 14.13
CA GLU A 38 2.04 -1.05 14.33
C GLU A 38 3.36 -1.81 14.14
N ASP A 39 4.27 -1.28 13.31
CA ASP A 39 5.63 -1.81 13.14
C ASP A 39 6.59 -0.66 12.79
N ARG A 40 7.13 0.02 13.81
CA ARG A 40 8.04 1.17 13.63
C ARG A 40 9.43 0.71 13.23
N ARG A 41 9.60 0.40 11.95
CA ARG A 41 10.88 0.01 11.36
C ARG A 41 11.66 1.22 10.87
N THR A 42 12.99 1.21 10.97
CA THR A 42 13.87 2.27 10.46
C THR A 42 14.89 1.68 9.50
N VAL A 43 15.12 2.36 8.37
CA VAL A 43 16.18 2.05 7.41
C VAL A 43 17.30 3.10 7.47
N ASP A 44 18.52 2.71 7.14
CA ASP A 44 19.66 3.64 7.11
C ASP A 44 19.50 4.71 6.02
N ALA A 45 18.93 4.31 4.87
CA ALA A 45 18.57 5.17 3.75
C ALA A 45 17.40 4.56 2.98
N VAL A 46 16.61 5.39 2.31
CA VAL A 46 15.53 4.92 1.42
C VAL A 46 16.11 4.63 0.03
N PRO A 47 16.11 3.37 -0.45
CA PRO A 47 16.72 3.00 -1.73
C PRO A 47 16.08 3.68 -2.95
N ALA A 48 16.86 3.82 -4.03
CA ALA A 48 16.50 4.60 -5.22
C ALA A 48 15.19 4.17 -5.93
N ALA A 49 14.87 2.89 -5.90
CA ALA A 49 13.72 2.35 -6.61
C ALA A 49 12.41 2.38 -5.80
N VAL A 50 12.42 2.93 -4.57
CA VAL A 50 11.27 2.93 -3.67
C VAL A 50 10.28 4.04 -4.02
N THR A 51 9.02 3.66 -4.10
CA THR A 51 7.89 4.58 -4.21
C THR A 51 7.47 5.09 -2.84
N ASP A 52 7.26 4.20 -1.86
CA ASP A 52 6.84 4.56 -0.50
C ASP A 52 6.97 3.40 0.50
N TRP A 53 6.63 3.65 1.76
CA TRP A 53 6.32 2.65 2.77
C TRP A 53 4.96 1.99 2.51
N LEU A 54 4.84 0.73 2.93
CA LEU A 54 3.61 -0.04 2.98
C LEU A 54 3.56 -0.82 4.30
N LEU A 55 2.37 -1.05 4.85
CA LEU A 55 2.16 -1.94 5.99
C LEU A 55 1.47 -3.22 5.54
N LEU A 56 2.14 -4.36 5.73
CA LEU A 56 1.55 -5.67 5.60
C LEU A 56 1.02 -6.14 6.97
N GLN A 57 -0.15 -6.75 6.98
CA GLN A 57 -0.73 -7.36 8.17
C GLN A 57 -1.25 -8.76 7.86
N LEU A 58 -1.28 -9.63 8.88
CA LEU A 58 -1.86 -10.97 8.78
C LEU A 58 -3.11 -11.07 9.63
N ARG A 59 -4.11 -11.79 9.12
CA ARG A 59 -5.31 -12.21 9.88
C ARG A 59 -5.55 -13.69 9.70
N SER A 60 -5.88 -14.38 10.79
CA SER A 60 -6.18 -15.82 10.78
C SER A 60 -7.61 -16.15 10.36
N SER A 61 -8.47 -15.13 10.28
CA SER A 61 -9.81 -15.22 9.71
C SER A 61 -10.17 -13.87 9.08
N ALA A 62 -11.12 -13.84 8.13
CA ALA A 62 -11.46 -12.62 7.40
C ALA A 62 -11.92 -11.48 8.32
N THR A 63 -12.69 -11.81 9.36
CA THR A 63 -13.22 -10.89 10.39
C THR A 63 -12.40 -10.89 11.68
N GLY A 64 -11.27 -11.60 11.70
CA GLY A 64 -10.42 -11.71 12.87
C GLY A 64 -9.56 -10.47 13.09
N ALA A 65 -9.03 -10.35 14.31
CA ALA A 65 -8.03 -9.34 14.61
C ALA A 65 -6.75 -9.55 13.77
N VAL A 66 -5.98 -8.47 13.62
CA VAL A 66 -4.62 -8.55 13.08
C VAL A 66 -3.73 -9.29 14.08
N VAL A 67 -3.01 -10.30 13.61
CA VAL A 67 -2.14 -11.15 14.44
C VAL A 67 -0.65 -10.89 14.23
N ALA A 68 -0.30 -10.18 13.15
CA ALA A 68 1.05 -9.73 12.86
C ALA A 68 1.02 -8.49 11.96
N SER A 69 2.01 -7.61 12.09
CA SER A 69 2.21 -6.44 11.24
C SER A 69 3.68 -6.31 10.85
N ARG A 70 3.93 -5.80 9.64
CA ARG A 70 5.28 -5.59 9.12
C ARG A 70 5.29 -4.39 8.17
N SER A 71 6.04 -3.35 8.53
CA SER A 71 6.37 -2.25 7.65
C SER A 71 7.42 -2.69 6.65
N VAL A 72 7.17 -2.39 5.39
CA VAL A 72 7.96 -2.80 4.23
C VAL A 72 8.07 -1.67 3.23
N LEU A 73 9.01 -1.80 2.29
CA LEU A 73 9.17 -0.83 1.23
C LEU A 73 8.44 -1.32 -0.03
N LEU A 74 7.76 -0.41 -0.72
CA LEU A 74 7.14 -0.67 -2.01
C LEU A 74 8.03 -0.11 -3.12
N ARG A 75 8.50 -0.99 -3.99
CA ARG A 75 9.33 -0.63 -5.13
C ARG A 75 8.46 -0.17 -6.31
N LYS A 76 9.03 0.65 -7.19
CA LYS A 76 8.32 1.25 -8.33
C LYS A 76 7.68 0.24 -9.29
N ASP A 77 8.18 -0.98 -9.37
CA ASP A 77 7.62 -2.08 -10.18
C ASP A 77 6.50 -2.85 -9.47
N GLY A 78 6.06 -2.34 -8.31
CA GLY A 78 5.00 -2.89 -7.49
C GLY A 78 5.46 -3.98 -6.52
N ARG A 79 6.72 -4.41 -6.58
CA ARG A 79 7.23 -5.46 -5.71
C ARG A 79 7.42 -4.93 -4.29
N VAL A 80 6.96 -5.71 -3.32
CA VAL A 80 7.17 -5.45 -1.90
C VAL A 80 8.51 -6.05 -1.50
N VAL A 81 9.35 -5.25 -0.87
CA VAL A 81 10.76 -5.57 -0.65
C VAL A 81 11.20 -5.24 0.77
N ASN A 82 12.27 -5.89 1.21
CA ASN A 82 13.02 -5.53 2.41
C ASN A 82 13.81 -4.23 2.20
N ASP A 83 14.61 -3.89 3.21
CA ASP A 83 15.36 -2.64 3.41
C ASP A 83 16.37 -2.36 2.29
N ASP A 84 16.83 -3.40 1.60
CA ASP A 84 17.77 -3.33 0.47
C ASP A 84 17.10 -2.96 -0.87
N ALA A 85 15.76 -2.93 -0.91
CA ALA A 85 14.92 -2.81 -2.11
C ALA A 85 15.20 -3.85 -3.22
N ILE A 86 15.84 -4.97 -2.88
CA ILE A 86 16.17 -6.07 -3.80
C ILE A 86 15.49 -7.35 -3.33
N THR A 87 15.56 -7.67 -2.04
CA THR A 87 15.03 -8.90 -1.48
C THR A 87 13.51 -8.82 -1.36
N GLU A 88 12.81 -9.62 -2.18
CA GLU A 88 11.34 -9.69 -2.26
C GLU A 88 10.73 -10.66 -1.24
N GLU A 89 11.56 -11.53 -0.64
CA GLU A 89 11.15 -12.38 0.48
C GLU A 89 11.00 -11.54 1.76
N VAL A 90 9.80 -11.05 2.02
CA VAL A 90 9.49 -10.33 3.26
C VAL A 90 9.23 -11.32 4.38
N ILE A 91 9.88 -11.11 5.52
CA ILE A 91 9.61 -11.84 6.75
C ILE A 91 8.64 -11.04 7.62
N ILE A 92 7.44 -11.60 7.82
CA ILE A 92 6.42 -11.11 8.75
C ILE A 92 6.50 -11.94 10.04
N PRO A 93 6.91 -11.38 11.19
CA PRO A 93 6.96 -12.10 12.45
C PRO A 93 5.54 -12.33 12.99
N SER A 94 5.14 -13.60 13.13
CA SER A 94 3.83 -14.00 13.70
C SER A 94 4.05 -14.99 14.84
N LEU A 95 3.40 -14.75 15.98
CA LEU A 95 3.42 -15.67 17.13
C LEU A 95 2.57 -16.92 16.91
N GLU A 96 1.66 -16.89 15.94
CA GLU A 96 0.75 -18.00 15.66
C GLU A 96 1.34 -19.06 14.71
N GLY A 97 2.58 -18.86 14.24
CA GLY A 97 3.33 -19.85 13.47
C GLY A 97 2.89 -20.02 12.01
N GLU A 98 3.24 -21.16 11.43
CA GLU A 98 2.94 -21.53 10.04
C GLU A 98 1.49 -21.95 9.89
N LYS A 99 0.74 -21.29 9.00
CA LYS A 99 -0.66 -21.58 8.66
C LYS A 99 -1.16 -20.67 7.55
N ASP A 100 -2.44 -20.82 7.24
CA ASP A 100 -3.19 -20.00 6.31
C ASP A 100 -3.54 -18.64 6.94
N TYR A 101 -3.18 -17.56 6.25
CA TYR A 101 -3.49 -16.19 6.65
C TYR A 101 -4.11 -15.39 5.50
N TYR A 102 -5.08 -14.55 5.81
CA TYR A 102 -5.38 -13.41 4.96
C TYR A 102 -4.24 -12.39 5.05
N VAL A 103 -3.81 -11.88 3.90
CA VAL A 103 -2.79 -10.84 3.79
C VAL A 103 -3.49 -9.51 3.58
N VAL A 104 -3.26 -8.55 4.45
CA VAL A 104 -3.78 -7.19 4.36
C VAL A 104 -2.65 -6.25 3.97
N ALA A 105 -2.89 -5.38 2.99
CA ALA A 105 -1.97 -4.33 2.58
C ALA A 105 -2.60 -2.96 2.87
N ARG A 106 -1.89 -2.12 3.63
CA ARG A 106 -2.29 -0.75 3.96
C ARG A 106 -1.24 0.23 3.50
N HIS A 107 -1.71 1.31 2.90
CA HIS A 107 -0.91 2.46 2.52
C HIS A 107 -1.49 3.72 3.19
N ARG A 108 -0.69 4.78 3.31
CA ARG A 108 -1.07 5.98 4.09
C ARG A 108 -2.16 6.84 3.44
N ASN A 109 -2.33 6.76 2.11
CA ASN A 109 -3.28 7.58 1.35
C ASN A 109 -4.05 6.80 0.27
N HIS A 110 -4.00 5.47 0.35
CA HIS A 110 -4.78 4.56 -0.49
C HIS A 110 -5.64 3.67 0.38
N VAL A 111 -6.80 3.27 -0.15
CA VAL A 111 -7.72 2.36 0.51
C VAL A 111 -7.03 1.02 0.72
N GLY A 112 -6.94 0.58 1.97
CA GLY A 112 -6.35 -0.71 2.32
C GLY A 112 -7.16 -1.88 1.76
N VAL A 113 -6.46 -2.96 1.39
CA VAL A 113 -7.05 -4.15 0.76
C VAL A 113 -6.64 -5.43 1.50
N MET A 114 -7.41 -6.51 1.30
CA MET A 114 -7.10 -7.84 1.82
C MET A 114 -7.14 -8.85 0.70
N SER A 115 -6.32 -9.90 0.80
CA SER A 115 -6.34 -11.02 -0.13
C SER A 115 -7.72 -11.68 -0.15
N ALA A 116 -8.23 -12.04 -1.33
CA ALA A 116 -9.55 -12.66 -1.47
C ALA A 116 -9.66 -14.02 -0.75
N ALA A 117 -8.54 -14.74 -0.69
CA ALA A 117 -8.41 -16.01 0.00
C ALA A 117 -7.16 -16.00 0.90
N VAL A 118 -7.13 -16.94 1.83
CA VAL A 118 -5.95 -17.19 2.67
C VAL A 118 -4.76 -17.66 1.84
N GLN A 119 -3.57 -17.32 2.30
CA GLN A 119 -2.29 -17.74 1.76
C GLN A 119 -1.59 -18.63 2.79
N ALA A 120 -1.13 -19.81 2.37
CA ALA A 120 -0.39 -20.73 3.24
C ALA A 120 1.03 -20.18 3.45
N LEU A 121 1.30 -19.57 4.61
CA LEU A 121 2.61 -18.98 4.90
C LEU A 121 3.44 -19.90 5.78
N ASN A 122 4.74 -19.98 5.48
CA ASN A 122 5.69 -20.77 6.27
C ASN A 122 7.00 -20.00 6.51
N SER A 123 7.95 -20.62 7.21
CA SER A 123 9.25 -20.03 7.55
C SER A 123 10.37 -20.35 6.56
N THR A 124 10.14 -21.23 5.60
CA THR A 124 11.20 -21.76 4.71
C THR A 124 11.17 -21.10 3.33
N THR A 125 9.99 -21.02 2.72
CA THR A 125 9.77 -20.53 1.35
C THR A 125 8.78 -19.38 1.35
N ALA A 126 9.07 -18.33 0.59
CA ALA A 126 8.14 -17.24 0.35
C ALA A 126 6.91 -17.73 -0.42
N THR A 127 5.72 -17.43 0.09
CA THR A 127 4.48 -17.61 -0.66
C THR A 127 4.22 -16.39 -1.52
N ASP A 128 3.93 -16.59 -2.81
CA ASP A 128 3.65 -15.50 -3.74
C ASP A 128 2.20 -15.03 -3.62
N HIS A 129 2.01 -13.71 -3.56
CA HIS A 129 0.69 -13.11 -3.66
C HIS A 129 0.75 -11.81 -4.49
N ASP A 130 0.21 -11.87 -5.71
CA ASP A 130 0.23 -10.75 -6.65
C ASP A 130 -1.16 -10.13 -6.83
N PHE A 131 -1.36 -8.98 -6.19
CA PHE A 131 -2.60 -8.19 -6.29
C PHE A 131 -2.77 -7.52 -7.66
N THR A 132 -1.75 -7.47 -8.52
CA THR A 132 -1.86 -6.77 -9.82
C THR A 132 -2.58 -7.61 -10.87
N THR A 133 -2.72 -8.91 -10.64
CA THR A 133 -3.18 -9.89 -11.64
C THR A 133 -4.70 -9.93 -11.85
N GLY A 134 -5.50 -9.33 -10.96
CA GLY A 134 -6.94 -9.28 -11.12
C GLY A 134 -7.71 -8.87 -9.86
N LEU A 135 -8.96 -8.46 -10.05
CA LEU A 135 -9.87 -8.11 -8.95
C LEU A 135 -10.26 -9.32 -8.09
N ASP A 136 -10.12 -10.53 -8.61
CA ASP A 136 -10.31 -11.79 -7.87
C ASP A 136 -9.25 -12.01 -6.78
N LYS A 137 -8.18 -11.19 -6.75
CA LYS A 137 -7.18 -11.18 -5.68
C LYS A 137 -7.59 -10.36 -4.47
N TYR A 138 -8.63 -9.54 -4.60
CA TYR A 138 -9.10 -8.61 -3.57
C TYR A 138 -10.35 -9.14 -2.89
N TYR A 139 -10.36 -9.10 -1.56
CA TYR A 139 -11.53 -9.50 -0.79
C TYR A 139 -12.73 -8.61 -1.13
N GLY A 140 -13.79 -9.21 -1.67
CA GLY A 140 -14.96 -8.46 -2.15
C GLY A 140 -14.71 -7.63 -3.42
N GLY A 141 -13.56 -7.79 -4.08
CA GLY A 141 -13.24 -7.13 -5.35
C GLY A 141 -12.97 -5.62 -5.26
N ASP A 142 -12.51 -5.11 -4.11
CA ASP A 142 -12.25 -3.69 -3.86
C ASP A 142 -10.94 -3.14 -4.46
N GLY A 143 -10.39 -3.81 -5.48
CA GLY A 143 -9.25 -3.33 -6.25
C GLY A 143 -9.65 -2.32 -7.33
N LYS A 144 -8.72 -1.42 -7.68
CA LYS A 144 -8.86 -0.51 -8.83
C LYS A 144 -8.26 -1.16 -10.06
N GLN A 145 -9.02 -1.27 -11.15
CA GLN A 145 -8.44 -1.53 -12.45
C GLN A 145 -7.66 -0.30 -12.93
N LEU A 146 -6.33 -0.43 -13.07
CA LEU A 146 -5.42 0.64 -13.46
C LEU A 146 -5.26 0.71 -14.99
N GLU A 147 -5.24 -0.46 -15.61
CA GLU A 147 -5.28 -0.66 -17.05
C GLU A 147 -5.83 -2.07 -17.37
N VAL A 148 -5.90 -2.44 -18.64
CA VAL A 148 -6.37 -3.77 -19.03
C VAL A 148 -5.40 -4.83 -18.49
N GLY A 149 -5.89 -5.69 -17.59
CA GLY A 149 -5.08 -6.77 -17.00
C GLY A 149 -4.21 -6.36 -15.82
N CYS A 150 -4.28 -5.12 -15.35
CA CYS A 150 -3.53 -4.64 -14.18
C CYS A 150 -4.45 -3.97 -13.16
N CYS A 151 -4.31 -4.37 -11.90
CA CYS A 151 -5.04 -3.83 -10.76
C CYS A 151 -4.11 -3.23 -9.70
N GLY A 152 -4.66 -2.37 -8.85
CA GLY A 152 -3.96 -1.82 -7.69
C GLY A 152 -4.93 -1.27 -6.65
N LEU A 153 -4.41 -0.55 -5.67
CA LEU A 153 -5.20 0.07 -4.62
C LEU A 153 -5.79 1.39 -5.12
N TYR A 154 -7.04 1.65 -4.75
CA TYR A 154 -7.67 2.96 -4.95
C TYR A 154 -6.93 4.04 -4.14
N CYS A 155 -6.60 5.15 -4.79
CA CYS A 155 -6.06 6.31 -4.09
C CYS A 155 -7.18 7.18 -3.48
N GLY A 156 -6.80 8.05 -2.54
CA GLY A 156 -7.68 9.11 -2.05
C GLY A 156 -8.17 8.96 -0.62
N ASP A 157 -7.70 7.96 0.12
CA ASP A 157 -7.95 7.84 1.56
C ASP A 157 -6.97 8.73 2.34
N ALA A 158 -7.04 10.04 2.11
CA ALA A 158 -6.06 11.01 2.57
C ALA A 158 -5.92 11.07 4.11
N ASN A 159 -6.99 10.73 4.83
CA ASN A 159 -7.01 10.68 6.29
C ASN A 159 -6.80 9.26 6.88
N GLY A 160 -6.69 8.23 6.03
CA GLY A 160 -6.43 6.85 6.44
C GLY A 160 -7.59 6.14 7.14
N ASN A 161 -8.84 6.59 6.94
CA ASN A 161 -10.02 5.99 7.56
C ASN A 161 -10.63 4.83 6.74
N SER A 162 -9.99 4.46 5.64
CA SER A 162 -10.40 3.41 4.69
C SER A 162 -11.65 3.73 3.87
N TRP A 163 -12.09 4.99 3.81
CA TRP A 163 -13.25 5.44 3.04
C TRP A 163 -13.02 6.81 2.39
N VAL A 164 -12.87 6.81 1.06
CA VAL A 164 -12.72 8.03 0.27
C VAL A 164 -14.04 8.80 0.25
N ASN A 165 -14.09 9.94 0.95
CA ASN A 165 -15.29 10.77 1.03
C ASN A 165 -14.96 12.28 1.09
N ALA A 166 -15.99 13.11 1.35
CA ALA A 166 -15.85 14.57 1.42
C ALA A 166 -14.88 15.05 2.51
N THR A 167 -14.58 14.21 3.51
CA THR A 167 -13.57 14.48 4.53
C THR A 167 -12.19 14.47 3.88
N ASP A 168 -11.82 13.45 3.10
CA ASP A 168 -10.52 13.38 2.41
C ASP A 168 -10.32 14.54 1.45
N TYR A 169 -11.39 14.93 0.77
CA TYR A 169 -11.41 16.14 -0.05
C TYR A 169 -11.04 17.39 0.78
N SER A 170 -11.61 17.54 1.97
CA SER A 170 -11.35 18.69 2.85
C SER A 170 -9.91 18.66 3.39
N PHE A 171 -9.38 17.47 3.66
CA PHE A 171 -7.97 17.27 4.00
C PHE A 171 -7.04 17.74 2.87
N VAL A 172 -7.25 17.27 1.64
CA VAL A 172 -6.42 17.68 0.49
C VAL A 172 -6.49 19.19 0.28
N PHE A 173 -7.70 19.77 0.31
CA PHE A 173 -7.89 21.21 0.13
C PHE A 173 -7.12 22.04 1.18
N GLY A 174 -7.13 21.61 2.45
CA GLY A 174 -6.41 22.28 3.54
C GLY A 174 -4.88 22.23 3.41
N TYR A 175 -4.35 21.34 2.58
CA TYR A 175 -2.91 21.15 2.38
C TYR A 175 -2.42 21.65 1.01
N ILE A 176 -3.26 22.26 0.17
CA ILE A 176 -2.82 22.78 -1.14
C ILE A 176 -1.62 23.73 -0.97
N GLY A 177 -0.56 23.49 -1.74
CA GLY A 177 0.71 24.20 -1.68
C GLY A 177 1.72 23.60 -0.71
N PHE A 178 1.34 22.60 0.09
CA PHE A 178 2.28 21.86 0.93
C PHE A 178 3.26 21.06 0.08
N ASN A 179 4.54 21.17 0.43
CA ASN A 179 5.62 20.33 -0.11
C ASN A 179 6.13 19.39 0.99
N GLY A 180 6.04 18.09 0.76
CA GLY A 180 6.60 17.11 1.67
C GLY A 180 5.83 15.78 1.71
N TYR A 181 6.20 14.95 2.67
CA TYR A 181 5.53 13.66 2.92
C TYR A 181 4.17 13.86 3.58
N SER A 182 3.10 13.89 2.78
CA SER A 182 1.73 14.09 3.27
C SER A 182 0.78 12.98 2.82
N GLY A 183 -0.23 12.69 3.64
CA GLY A 183 -1.39 11.87 3.23
C GLY A 183 -2.22 12.55 2.15
N SER A 184 -2.14 13.88 2.01
CA SER A 184 -2.85 14.66 0.99
C SER A 184 -2.14 14.70 -0.37
N ASP A 185 -0.89 14.22 -0.47
CA ASP A 185 -0.17 14.09 -1.74
C ASP A 185 -0.54 12.73 -2.35
N ILE A 186 -1.67 12.69 -3.06
CA ILE A 186 -2.33 11.46 -3.52
C ILE A 186 -1.56 10.78 -4.65
N ASN A 187 -0.87 11.56 -5.49
CA ASN A 187 -0.05 11.03 -6.58
C ASN A 187 1.44 10.81 -6.20
N LEU A 188 1.82 11.13 -4.96
CA LEU A 188 3.15 10.94 -4.40
C LEU A 188 4.24 11.67 -5.22
N ASN A 189 3.97 12.92 -5.60
CA ASN A 189 4.93 13.77 -6.32
C ASN A 189 5.67 14.77 -5.42
N GLY A 190 5.34 14.83 -4.13
CA GLY A 190 5.91 15.74 -3.15
C GLY A 190 5.18 17.07 -3.01
N TRP A 191 4.17 17.36 -3.83
CA TRP A 191 3.40 18.61 -3.84
C TRP A 191 1.90 18.34 -3.81
N VAL A 192 1.24 18.81 -2.75
CA VAL A 192 -0.22 18.79 -2.69
C VAL A 192 -0.78 19.91 -3.56
N ASN A 193 -1.51 19.57 -4.62
CA ASN A 193 -2.07 20.54 -5.55
C ASN A 193 -3.43 20.10 -6.13
N ALA A 194 -3.95 20.84 -7.11
CA ALA A 194 -5.25 20.56 -7.73
C ALA A 194 -5.33 19.18 -8.40
N THR A 195 -4.20 18.57 -8.75
CA THR A 195 -4.16 17.21 -9.30
C THR A 195 -4.56 16.18 -8.26
N ASP A 196 -4.07 16.31 -7.02
CA ASP A 196 -4.42 15.41 -5.90
C ASP A 196 -5.91 15.46 -5.58
N TYR A 197 -6.45 16.66 -5.66
CA TYR A 197 -7.88 16.91 -5.52
C TYR A 197 -8.72 16.19 -6.57
N ASN A 198 -8.28 16.16 -7.84
CA ASN A 198 -8.98 15.45 -8.92
C ASN A 198 -9.03 13.93 -8.70
N TYR A 199 -7.99 13.35 -8.07
CA TYR A 199 -7.99 11.94 -7.72
C TYR A 199 -9.08 11.59 -6.69
N ILE A 200 -9.29 12.43 -5.67
CA ILE A 200 -10.36 12.22 -4.68
C ILE A 200 -11.72 12.16 -5.38
N TYR A 201 -11.98 13.12 -6.27
CA TYR A 201 -13.26 13.21 -6.99
C TYR A 201 -13.53 11.95 -7.82
N GLY A 202 -12.50 11.38 -8.45
CA GLY A 202 -12.63 10.16 -9.26
C GLY A 202 -12.92 8.87 -8.46
N ASN A 203 -12.68 8.89 -7.15
CA ASN A 203 -12.79 7.72 -6.28
C ASN A 203 -13.75 7.92 -5.09
N ILE A 204 -14.51 9.02 -5.06
CA ILE A 204 -15.45 9.28 -3.97
C ILE A 204 -16.47 8.14 -3.83
N GLY A 205 -16.68 7.69 -2.60
CA GLY A 205 -17.57 6.57 -2.27
C GLY A 205 -16.88 5.20 -2.23
N VAL A 206 -15.61 5.11 -2.63
CA VAL A 206 -14.82 3.88 -2.46
C VAL A 206 -14.52 3.67 -0.98
N ASN A 207 -14.85 2.49 -0.48
CA ASN A 207 -14.58 2.05 0.89
C ASN A 207 -13.90 0.69 0.86
N SER A 208 -13.03 0.43 1.83
CA SER A 208 -12.38 -0.87 1.99
C SER A 208 -13.41 -1.94 2.33
N ASN A 209 -13.27 -3.12 1.71
CA ASN A 209 -14.05 -4.31 2.04
C ASN A 209 -13.38 -5.16 3.13
N ILE A 210 -12.24 -4.73 3.67
CA ILE A 210 -11.63 -5.38 4.84
C ILE A 210 -12.68 -5.40 5.97
N PRO A 211 -13.11 -6.59 6.45
CA PRO A 211 -14.09 -6.65 7.51
C PRO A 211 -13.56 -5.98 8.79
N LYS A 212 -14.44 -5.25 9.48
CA LYS A 212 -14.13 -4.55 10.73
C LYS A 212 -14.06 -5.51 11.91
#